data_AF-A0A7W0UYC5-F1
#
_entry.id   AF-A0A7W0UYC5-F1
#
_cell.length_a   1.000
_cell.length_b   1.000
_cell.length_c   1.000
_cell.angle_alpha   90.00
_cell.angle_beta   90.00
_cell.angle_gamma   90.00
#
_symmetry.space_group_name_H-M   'P 1'
#
loop_
_entity.id
_entity.type
_entity.pdbx_description
1 polymer ?
#
loop_
_entity_poly.entity_id
_entity_poly.type
_entity_poly.pdbx_seq_one_letter_code
_entity_poly.pdbx_strand_id
1 'polypeptide(L)'
;MLYIREARRMIGEFVFTERDSQSPLNSVRAPLHKDSVAVGDYPLDCHAVRNPDSYYPEIPEGGFVFPTVPYQIPYGVMVPKNVDGLLVPVAVSASHVGFSTIRMEPT
;
A
#
# COMPACT_ATOMS: atom_id res chain seq x y z
N MET A 1 -9.82 -23.14 2.68
CA MET A 1 -9.20 -22.10 3.53
C MET A 1 -9.41 -20.78 2.82
N LEU A 2 -10.01 -19.79 3.49
CA LEU A 2 -10.23 -18.46 2.92
C LEU A 2 -8.98 -17.61 3.18
N TYR A 3 -8.36 -17.06 2.13
CA TYR A 3 -7.19 -16.19 2.25
C TYR A 3 -7.58 -14.76 1.84
N ILE A 4 -7.68 -13.88 2.84
CA ILE A 4 -8.11 -12.49 2.67
C ILE A 4 -6.85 -11.61 2.66
N ARG A 5 -6.49 -11.07 1.49
CA ARG A 5 -5.34 -10.16 1.33
C ARG A 5 -5.69 -8.70 1.60
N GLU A 6 -6.98 -8.36 1.58
CA GLU A 6 -7.47 -7.02 1.81
C GLU A 6 -8.86 -7.05 2.43
N ALA A 7 -9.06 -6.24 3.47
CA ALA A 7 -10.33 -6.03 4.14
C ALA A 7 -10.59 -4.53 4.34
N ARG A 8 -11.72 -4.20 4.99
CA ARG A 8 -12.06 -2.82 5.33
C ARG A 8 -10.97 -2.22 6.22
N ARG A 9 -10.50 -1.02 5.86
CA ARG A 9 -9.55 -0.22 6.64
C ARG A 9 -10.23 1.06 7.10
N MET A 10 -9.76 1.60 8.21
CA MET A 10 -10.17 2.92 8.65
C MET A 10 -9.56 4.02 7.76
N ILE A 11 -10.09 5.23 7.83
CA ILE A 11 -9.41 6.42 7.30
C ILE A 11 -8.63 7.06 8.45
N GLY A 12 -7.31 7.08 8.30
CA GLY A 12 -6.39 7.68 9.26
C GLY A 12 -6.08 9.15 8.94
N GLU A 13 -5.20 9.74 9.74
CA GLU A 13 -4.68 11.09 9.50
C GLU A 13 -3.88 11.18 8.19
N PHE A 14 -3.29 10.06 7.77
CA PHE A 14 -2.63 9.91 6.47
C PHE A 14 -3.19 8.72 5.70
N VAL A 15 -3.32 8.82 4.38
CA VAL A 15 -3.70 7.70 3.50
C VAL A 15 -2.50 7.38 2.61
N PHE A 16 -1.87 6.22 2.84
CA PHE A 16 -0.75 5.78 2.00
C PHE A 16 -1.22 5.39 0.61
N THR A 17 -0.54 5.87 -0.43
CA THR A 17 -0.87 5.67 -1.85
C THR A 17 0.33 5.14 -2.63
N GLU A 18 0.17 4.81 -3.92
CA GLU A 18 1.31 4.42 -4.73
C GLU A 18 2.40 5.51 -4.76
N ARG A 19 2.01 6.79 -4.72
CA ARG A 19 2.92 7.94 -4.82
C ARG A 19 3.93 7.98 -3.67
N ASP A 20 3.55 7.47 -2.51
CA ASP A 20 4.41 7.43 -1.33
C ASP A 20 5.50 6.36 -1.44
N SER A 21 5.37 5.44 -2.40
CA SER A 21 6.34 4.36 -2.70
C SER A 21 7.17 4.58 -3.97
N GLN A 22 6.92 5.69 -4.68
CA GLN A 22 7.49 5.98 -5.99
C GLN A 22 8.43 7.18 -5.96
N SER A 23 9.42 7.18 -6.85
CA SER A 23 10.28 8.34 -7.04
C SER A 23 9.59 9.34 -7.99
N PRO A 24 9.27 10.57 -7.56
CA PRO A 24 8.79 11.61 -8.47
C PRO A 24 9.91 12.01 -9.46
N LEU A 25 9.52 12.60 -10.60
CA LEU A 25 10.43 12.93 -11.72
C LEU A 25 11.69 13.72 -11.33
N ASN A 26 11.63 14.50 -10.26
CA ASN A 26 12.70 15.38 -9.77
C ASN A 26 13.39 14.85 -8.51
N SER A 27 13.25 13.56 -8.20
CA SER A 27 13.83 12.92 -7.01
C SER A 27 14.42 11.55 -7.37
N VAL A 28 15.35 11.08 -6.54
CA VAL A 28 15.89 9.71 -6.57
C VAL A 28 15.32 8.84 -5.44
N ARG A 29 14.44 9.41 -4.61
CA ARG A 29 13.81 8.77 -3.45
C ARG A 29 12.30 9.02 -3.45
N ALA A 30 11.58 8.16 -2.73
CA ALA A 30 10.19 8.40 -2.36
C ALA A 30 10.04 9.72 -1.55
N PRO A 31 8.81 10.28 -1.48
CA PRO A 31 8.50 11.43 -0.64
C PRO A 31 9.04 11.29 0.80
N LEU A 32 9.40 12.42 1.41
CA LEU A 32 9.88 12.44 2.79
C LEU A 32 8.71 12.52 3.76
N HIS A 33 8.57 11.50 4.59
CA HIS A 33 7.66 11.48 5.73
C HIS A 33 8.48 11.67 7.01
N LYS A 34 8.41 12.88 7.60
CA LYS A 34 9.21 13.24 8.78
C LYS A 34 8.78 12.49 10.05
N ASP A 35 7.53 12.06 10.06
CA ASP A 35 6.85 11.28 11.10
C ASP A 35 6.86 9.78 10.79
N SER A 36 7.77 9.32 9.93
CA SER A 36 7.92 7.91 9.57
C SER A 36 8.26 7.04 10.78
N VAL A 37 7.60 5.90 10.89
CA VAL A 37 7.82 4.89 11.94
C VAL A 37 8.32 3.55 11.40
N ALA A 38 8.26 3.35 10.09
CA ALA A 38 8.81 2.18 9.41
C ALA A 38 9.30 2.53 8.01
N VAL A 39 10.10 1.63 7.43
CA VAL A 39 10.56 1.71 6.05
C VAL A 39 10.23 0.39 5.34
N GLY A 40 10.01 0.46 4.03
CA GLY A 40 9.80 -0.72 3.21
C GLY A 40 10.37 -0.55 1.80
N ASP A 41 10.56 -1.66 1.12
CA ASP A 41 11.07 -1.75 -0.25
C ASP A 41 10.36 -2.84 -1.07
N TYR A 42 9.21 -3.32 -0.59
CA TYR A 42 8.45 -4.34 -1.30
C TYR A 42 7.80 -3.75 -2.56
N PRO A 43 7.76 -4.44 -3.70
CA PRO A 43 7.07 -3.94 -4.88
C PRO A 43 5.57 -3.76 -4.62
N LEU A 44 4.92 -2.92 -5.43
CA LEU A 44 3.46 -2.89 -5.48
C LEU A 44 3.01 -4.18 -6.15
N ASP A 45 2.40 -5.09 -5.39
CA ASP A 45 2.00 -6.43 -5.84
C ASP A 45 0.51 -6.65 -5.62
N CYS A 46 -0.26 -6.38 -6.68
CA CYS A 46 -1.69 -6.60 -6.73
C CYS A 46 -2.01 -7.90 -7.47
N HIS A 47 -2.83 -8.75 -6.84
CA HIS A 47 -3.22 -10.03 -7.43
C HIS A 47 -4.43 -9.87 -8.34
N ALA A 48 -4.38 -10.57 -9.47
CA ALA A 48 -5.49 -10.61 -10.40
C ALA A 48 -6.77 -11.13 -9.75
N VAL A 49 -7.88 -10.46 -10.05
CA VAL A 49 -9.22 -10.88 -9.61
C VAL A 49 -9.90 -11.80 -10.61
N ARG A 50 -9.40 -11.82 -11.85
CA ARG A 50 -9.94 -12.65 -12.94
C ARG A 50 -8.83 -13.10 -13.87
N ASN A 51 -8.93 -14.34 -14.34
CA ASN A 51 -8.04 -14.86 -15.39
C ASN A 51 -8.26 -14.11 -16.71
N PRO A 52 -7.25 -14.11 -17.59
CA PRO A 52 -7.39 -13.61 -18.96
C PRO A 52 -8.63 -14.24 -19.65
N ASP A 53 -9.33 -13.45 -20.45
CA ASP A 53 -10.49 -13.92 -21.22
C ASP A 53 -10.21 -13.92 -22.72
N SER A 54 -11.19 -14.32 -23.53
CA SER A 54 -11.02 -14.38 -24.98
C SER A 54 -10.75 -13.02 -25.65
N TYR A 55 -11.11 -11.91 -24.99
CA TYR A 55 -10.85 -10.56 -25.48
C TYR A 55 -9.46 -10.06 -25.05
N TYR A 56 -9.00 -10.47 -23.86
CA TYR A 56 -7.69 -10.14 -23.31
C TYR A 56 -6.96 -11.42 -22.86
N PRO A 57 -6.43 -12.23 -23.79
CA PRO A 57 -5.91 -13.57 -23.51
C PRO A 57 -4.60 -13.59 -22.72
N GLU A 58 -3.91 -12.45 -22.64
CA GLU A 58 -2.61 -12.31 -21.97
C GLU A 58 -2.65 -11.43 -20.72
N ILE A 59 -3.76 -10.71 -20.50
CA ILE A 59 -3.84 -9.69 -19.45
C ILE A 59 -4.86 -10.13 -18.40
N PRO A 60 -4.39 -10.60 -17.23
CA PRO A 60 -5.29 -10.87 -16.12
C PRO A 60 -5.83 -9.55 -15.53
N GLU A 61 -7.12 -9.51 -15.20
CA GLU A 61 -7.77 -8.28 -14.75
C GLU A 61 -7.34 -7.92 -13.32
N GLY A 62 -6.92 -6.66 -13.13
CA GLY A 62 -6.59 -6.10 -11.82
C GLY A 62 -5.25 -6.55 -11.22
N GLY A 63 -4.50 -7.44 -11.89
CA GLY A 63 -3.20 -7.91 -11.42
C GLY A 63 -2.05 -7.10 -11.99
N PHE A 64 -1.10 -6.68 -11.14
CA PHE A 64 0.14 -6.05 -11.59
C PHE A 64 1.23 -6.14 -10.53
N VAL A 65 2.48 -6.10 -10.99
CA VAL A 65 3.66 -5.89 -10.16
C VAL A 65 4.38 -4.64 -10.68
N PHE A 66 4.61 -3.66 -9.81
CA PHE A 66 5.30 -2.43 -10.16
C PHE A 66 6.42 -2.14 -9.16
N PRO A 67 7.64 -1.80 -9.63
CA PRO A 67 8.77 -1.59 -8.74
C PRO A 67 8.55 -0.37 -7.84
N THR A 68 9.09 -0.43 -6.63
CA THR A 68 9.13 0.69 -5.69
C THR A 68 10.57 1.13 -5.48
N VAL A 69 10.75 2.31 -4.89
CA VAL A 69 12.03 2.71 -4.28
C VAL A 69 11.89 2.62 -2.77
N PRO A 70 12.96 2.49 -1.97
CA PRO A 70 12.85 2.50 -0.52
C PRO A 70 11.98 3.68 -0.03
N TYR A 71 10.91 3.35 0.68
CA TYR A 71 9.86 4.28 1.08
C TYR A 71 9.65 4.28 2.59
N GLN A 72 8.98 5.33 3.06
CA GLN A 72 8.72 5.60 4.48
C GLN A 72 7.23 5.44 4.77
N ILE A 73 6.90 4.82 5.90
CA ILE A 73 5.52 4.64 6.34
C ILE A 73 5.26 5.66 7.48
N PRO A 74 4.49 6.74 7.22
CA PRO A 74 4.19 7.76 8.22
C PRO A 74 3.31 7.21 9.34
N TYR A 75 3.52 7.66 10.58
CA TYR A 75 2.73 7.29 11.75
C TYR A 75 1.22 7.48 11.54
N GLY A 76 0.83 8.54 10.82
CA GLY A 76 -0.57 8.89 10.54
C GLY A 76 -1.38 7.81 9.82
N VAL A 77 -0.76 6.79 9.21
CA VAL A 77 -1.52 5.64 8.66
C VAL A 77 -2.19 4.80 9.75
N MET A 78 -1.65 4.83 10.98
CA MET A 78 -2.16 4.06 12.12
C MET A 78 -3.11 4.85 13.01
N VAL A 79 -3.17 6.18 12.85
CA VAL A 79 -3.96 7.08 13.70
C VAL A 79 -5.32 7.36 13.05
N PRO A 80 -6.45 6.92 13.63
CA PRO A 80 -7.78 7.19 13.07
C PRO A 80 -8.12 8.68 13.05
N LYS A 81 -8.71 9.16 11.97
CA LYS A 81 -9.07 10.59 11.83
C LYS A 81 -10.13 11.10 12.82
N ASN A 82 -11.00 10.21 13.31
CA ASN A 82 -12.18 10.58 14.11
C ASN A 82 -12.32 9.77 15.41
N VAL A 83 -11.27 9.08 15.86
CA VAL A 83 -11.30 8.26 17.08
C VAL A 83 -10.01 8.48 17.87
N ASP A 84 -10.14 9.08 19.04
CA ASP A 84 -9.01 9.32 19.95
C ASP A 84 -8.66 8.08 20.78
N GLY A 85 -7.41 7.98 21.20
CA GLY A 85 -6.93 6.91 22.10
C GLY A 85 -6.84 5.51 21.47
N LEU A 86 -6.91 5.42 20.14
CA LEU A 86 -6.82 4.18 19.39
C LEU A 86 -5.68 4.23 18.36
N LEU A 87 -4.90 3.16 18.27
CA LEU A 87 -3.98 2.92 17.16
C LEU A 87 -4.36 1.65 16.42
N VAL A 88 -4.28 1.70 15.10
CA VAL A 88 -4.65 0.59 14.20
C VAL A 88 -3.42 0.20 13.36
N PRO A 89 -2.55 -0.70 13.84
CA PRO A 89 -1.27 -1.00 13.19
C PRO A 89 -1.36 -1.98 12.01
N VAL A 90 -2.47 -2.71 11.85
CA VAL A 90 -2.62 -3.74 10.80
C VAL A 90 -3.58 -3.27 9.70
N ALA A 91 -4.79 -2.86 10.07
CA ALA A 91 -5.78 -2.32 9.13
C ALA A 91 -5.55 -0.82 8.86
N VAL A 92 -4.30 -0.48 8.54
CA VAL A 92 -3.81 0.90 8.38
C VAL A 92 -4.51 1.65 7.24
N SER A 93 -4.48 2.97 7.29
CA SER A 93 -5.06 3.83 6.29
C SER A 93 -4.20 3.87 5.01
N ALA A 94 -4.69 3.23 3.95
CA ALA A 94 -4.03 3.14 2.66
C ALA A 94 -5.03 2.91 1.51
N SER A 95 -4.69 3.41 0.31
CA SER A 95 -5.39 3.06 -0.93
C SER A 95 -5.24 1.57 -1.24
N HIS A 96 -6.08 1.03 -2.12
CA HIS A 96 -5.98 -0.35 -2.60
C HIS A 96 -4.56 -0.67 -3.10
N VAL A 97 -4.02 0.23 -3.94
CA VAL A 97 -2.67 0.09 -4.50
C VAL A 97 -1.59 0.31 -3.44
N GLY A 98 -1.68 1.36 -2.63
CA GLY A 98 -0.69 1.63 -1.58
C GLY A 98 -0.60 0.51 -0.53
N PHE A 99 -1.73 -0.14 -0.21
CA PHE A 99 -1.75 -1.27 0.71
C PHE A 99 -1.01 -2.50 0.16
N SER A 100 -0.97 -2.67 -1.17
CA SER A 100 -0.36 -3.84 -1.82
C SER A 100 1.13 -4.02 -1.50
N THR A 101 1.83 -2.93 -1.16
CA THR A 101 3.24 -2.93 -0.80
C THR A 101 3.48 -2.95 0.71
N ILE A 102 2.73 -2.17 1.50
CA ILE A 102 2.93 -2.07 2.96
C ILE A 102 2.29 -3.22 3.77
N ARG A 103 1.52 -4.11 3.12
CA ARG A 103 0.96 -5.32 3.76
C ARG A 103 1.98 -6.43 3.98
N MET A 104 3.20 -6.28 3.47
CA MET A 104 4.24 -7.30 3.57
C MET A 104 4.77 -7.37 5.01
N GLU A 105 4.81 -8.57 5.57
CA GLU A 105 5.40 -8.81 6.89
C GLU A 105 6.94 -8.68 6.80
N PRO A 106 7.60 -8.00 7.75
CA PRO A 106 9.06 -7.95 7.80
C PRO A 106 9.65 -9.35 7.96
N THR A 107 10.65 -9.69 7.15
CA THR A 107 11.48 -10.92 7.29
C THR A 107 12.73 -10.70 8.10
#